data_AF-A0A357T861-F1
#
_entry.id   AF-A0A357T861-F1
#
_cell.length_a   1.000
_cell.length_b   1.000
_cell.length_c   1.000
_cell.angle_alpha   90.00
_cell.angle_beta   90.00
_cell.angle_gamma   90.00
#
_symmetry.space_group_name_H-M   'P 1'
#
loop_
_entity.id
_entity.type
_entity.pdbx_description
1 polymer ?
#
loop_
_entity_poly.entity_id
_entity_poly.type
_entity_poly.pdbx_seq_one_letter_code
_entity_poly.pdbx_strand_id
1 'polypeptide(L)' 'MELIEIIRAFLFVTAAVSMGICVLSFYTYFTMKRVPKKERNLMEFQKIHQYVTLGKGTLVISTITLLLALWI' A
#
# COMPACT_ATOMS: atom_id res chain seq x y z
N MET A 1 27.58 -12.45 -6.93
CA MET A 1 26.19 -11.98 -6.94
C MET A 1 26.05 -11.17 -8.22
N GLU A 2 25.27 -11.67 -9.15
CA GLU A 2 25.09 -11.03 -10.47
C GLU A 2 24.25 -9.75 -10.32
N LEU A 3 24.48 -8.76 -11.17
CA LEU A 3 23.72 -7.48 -11.15
C LEU A 3 22.19 -7.72 -11.19
N ILE A 4 21.78 -8.77 -11.90
CA ILE A 4 20.39 -9.21 -12.02
C ILE A 4 19.81 -9.65 -10.68
N GLU A 5 20.57 -10.37 -9.85
CA GLU A 5 20.12 -10.82 -8.52
C GLU A 5 19.89 -9.64 -7.58
N ILE A 6 20.75 -8.62 -7.67
CA ILE A 6 20.62 -7.38 -6.89
C ILE A 6 19.34 -6.64 -7.29
N ILE A 7 19.09 -6.47 -8.59
CA ILE A 7 17.87 -5.82 -9.09
C ILE A 7 16.63 -6.60 -8.68
N ARG A 8 16.63 -7.93 -8.82
CA ARG A 8 15.54 -8.79 -8.38
C ARG A 8 15.26 -8.62 -6.89
N ALA A 9 16.29 -8.59 -6.04
CA ALA A 9 16.13 -8.38 -4.61
C ALA A 9 15.50 -7.01 -4.29
N PHE A 10 15.94 -5.93 -4.94
CA PHE A 10 15.33 -4.61 -4.78
C PHE A 10 13.86 -4.57 -5.21
N LEU A 11 13.51 -5.26 -6.31
CA LEU A 11 12.13 -5.36 -6.75
C LEU A 11 11.25 -6.11 -5.74
N PHE A 12 11.75 -7.20 -5.16
CA PHE A 12 11.05 -7.92 -4.08
C PHE A 12 10.84 -7.07 -2.83
N VAL A 13 11.87 -6.32 -2.40
CA VAL A 13 11.75 -5.40 -1.27
C VAL A 13 10.69 -4.33 -1.56
N THR A 14 10.72 -3.74 -2.76
CA THR A 14 9.76 -2.72 -3.17
C THR A 14 8.33 -3.27 -3.21
N ALA A 15 8.15 -4.49 -3.72
CA ALA A 15 6.87 -5.17 -3.76
C ALA A 15 6.32 -5.43 -2.35
N ALA A 16 7.17 -5.92 -1.44
CA ALA A 16 6.81 -6.20 -0.05
C ALA A 16 6.44 -4.93 0.73
N VAL A 17 7.25 -3.86 0.62
CA VAL A 17 6.98 -2.58 1.28
C VAL A 17 5.67 -1.97 0.76
N SER A 18 5.48 -1.98 -0.56
CA SER A 18 4.24 -1.46 -1.19
C SER A 18 3.01 -2.25 -0.74
N MET A 19 3.14 -3.57 -0.59
CA MET A 19 2.07 -4.42 -0.05
C MET A 19 1.77 -4.09 1.42
N GLY A 20 2.80 -3.86 2.24
CA GLY A 20 2.64 -3.44 3.63
C GLY A 20 1.88 -2.11 3.75
N ILE A 21 2.23 -1.11 2.94
CA ILE A 21 1.53 0.17 2.91
C ILE A 21 0.08 -0.01 2.47
N CYS A 22 -0.17 -0.85 1.47
CA CYS A 22 -1.52 -1.19 1.01
C CYS A 22 -2.39 -1.73 2.16
N VAL A 23 -1.88 -2.73 2.89
CA VAL A 23 -2.58 -3.34 4.03
C VAL A 23 -2.87 -2.30 5.11
N LEU A 24 -1.88 -1.48 5.50
CA LEU A 24 -2.06 -0.43 6.50
C LEU A 24 -3.09 0.62 6.06
N SER A 25 -3.09 0.98 4.78
CA SER A 25 -4.04 1.95 4.23
C SER A 25 -5.48 1.44 4.30
N PHE A 26 -5.72 0.19 3.90
CA PHE A 26 -7.04 -0.42 4.00
C PHE A 26 -7.46 -0.69 5.43
N TYR A 27 -6.56 -1.15 6.30
CA TYR A 27 -6.83 -1.32 7.73
C TYR A 27 -7.29 0.00 8.37
N THR A 28 -6.59 1.09 8.07
CA THR A 28 -6.95 2.43 8.54
C THR A 28 -8.31 2.85 8.01
N TYR A 29 -8.58 2.64 6.71
CA TYR A 29 -9.90 2.89 6.11
C TYR A 29 -11.03 2.14 6.84
N PHE A 30 -10.86 0.84 7.11
CA PHE A 30 -11.86 0.04 7.82
C PHE A 30 -12.08 0.50 9.25
N THR A 31 -10.99 0.81 9.95
CA THR A 31 -11.02 1.33 11.33
C THR A 31 -11.76 2.66 11.38
N MET A 32 -11.45 3.59 10.48
CA MET A 32 -12.12 4.88 10.38
C MET A 32 -13.60 4.76 10.01
N LYS A 33 -13.97 3.78 9.16
CA LYS A 33 -15.37 3.52 8.80
C LYS A 33 -16.23 3.12 10.00
N ARG A 34 -15.63 2.47 11.02
CA ARG A 34 -16.32 2.07 12.27
C ARG A 34 -16.55 3.23 13.25
N VAL A 35 -15.83 4.34 13.13
CA VAL A 35 -16.00 5.50 14.02
C VAL A 35 -17.29 6.26 13.65
N PRO A 36 -18.20 6.56 14.60
CA PRO A 36 -19.44 7.30 14.35
C PRO A 36 -19.16 8.68 13.76
N LYS A 37 -19.97 9.11 12.77
CA LYS A 37 -19.80 10.42 12.10
C LYS A 37 -19.83 11.61 13.07
N LYS A 38 -20.53 11.49 14.21
CA LYS A 38 -20.64 12.55 15.23
C LYS A 38 -19.34 12.78 16.01
N GLU A 39 -18.42 11.81 16.03
CA GLU A 39 -17.11 11.90 16.72
C GLU A 39 -15.97 12.20 15.73
N ARG A 40 -16.22 12.21 14.41
CA ARG A 40 -15.24 12.51 13.35
C ARG A 40 -14.96 14.01 13.19
N ASN A 41 -14.79 14.74 14.29
CA ASN A 41 -14.49 16.18 14.26
C ASN A 41 -12.98 16.48 14.17
N LEU A 42 -12.15 15.45 14.00
CA LEU A 42 -10.72 15.56 13.74
C LEU A 42 -10.50 15.60 12.22
N MET A 43 -9.73 16.58 11.72
CA MET A 43 -9.43 16.79 10.29
C MET A 43 -8.97 15.50 9.56
N GLU A 44 -8.36 14.57 10.28
CA GLU A 44 -7.89 13.27 9.77
C GLU A 44 -9.03 12.36 9.25
N PHE A 45 -10.24 12.51 9.77
CA PHE A 45 -11.39 11.68 9.39
C PHE A 45 -12.23 12.26 8.24
N GLN A 46 -11.91 13.47 7.75
CA GLN A 46 -12.64 14.07 6.64
C GLN A 46 -12.26 13.47 5.28
N LYS A 47 -11.04 12.96 5.12
CA LYS A 47 -10.51 12.52 3.82
C LYS A 47 -10.31 11.01 3.70
N ILE A 48 -11.30 10.23 4.13
CA ILE A 48 -11.29 8.75 4.08
C ILE A 48 -10.98 8.20 2.67
N HIS A 49 -11.37 8.92 1.62
CA HIS A 49 -11.04 8.57 0.23
C HIS A 49 -9.53 8.45 -0.03
N GLN A 50 -8.69 9.23 0.65
CA GLN A 50 -7.24 9.20 0.45
C GLN A 50 -6.63 7.83 0.78
N TYR A 51 -7.13 7.16 1.82
CA TYR A 51 -6.68 5.80 2.17
C TYR A 51 -7.08 4.76 1.12
N VAL A 52 -8.25 4.91 0.50
CA VAL A 52 -8.66 4.01 -0.59
C VAL A 52 -7.77 4.23 -1.82
N THR A 53 -7.49 5.48 -2.17
CA THR A 53 -6.62 5.82 -3.30
C THR A 53 -5.18 5.37 -3.07
N LEU A 54 -4.65 5.60 -1.86
CA LEU A 54 -3.31 5.16 -1.47
C LEU A 54 -3.19 3.63 -1.47
N GLY A 55 -4.17 2.93 -0.88
CA GLY A 55 -4.21 1.47 -0.88
C GLY A 55 -4.26 0.88 -2.28
N LYS A 56 -5.10 1.41 -3.18
CA LYS A 56 -5.15 0.98 -4.58
C LYS A 56 -3.85 1.27 -5.34
N GLY A 57 -3.29 2.46 -5.18
CA GLY A 57 -2.04 2.84 -5.85
C GLY A 57 -0.87 1.95 -5.45
N THR A 58 -0.71 1.72 -4.14
CA THR A 58 0.35 0.85 -3.60
C THR A 58 0.15 -0.62 -3.95
N LEU A 59 -1.10 -1.09 -4.07
CA LEU A 59 -1.40 -2.44 -4.59
C LEU A 59 -0.94 -2.61 -6.04
N VAL A 60 -1.20 -1.63 -6.90
CA VAL A 60 -0.78 -1.66 -8.31
C VAL A 60 0.75 -1.70 -8.41
N ILE A 61 1.44 -0.83 -7.65
CA ILE A 61 2.91 -0.81 -7.61
C ILE A 61 3.46 -2.15 -7.14
N SER A 62 2.90 -2.72 -6.05
CA SER A 62 3.30 -4.02 -5.52
C SER A 62 3.13 -5.14 -6.55
N THR A 63 2.00 -5.17 -7.25
CA THR A 63 1.72 -6.20 -8.26
C THR A 63 2.67 -6.12 -9.44
N ILE A 64 2.91 -4.91 -9.97
CA ILE A 64 3.80 -4.71 -11.11
C ILE A 64 5.25 -5.05 -10.74
N THR A 65 5.73 -4.57 -9.58
CA THR A 65 7.09 -4.84 -9.12
C THR A 65 7.33 -6.32 -8.85
N LEU A 66 6.32 -7.04 -8.32
CA LEU A 66 6.39 -8.49 -8.14
C LEU A 66 6.46 -9.23 -9.48
N LEU A 67 5.63 -8.85 -10.46
CA LEU A 67 5.66 -9.45 -11.80
C LEU A 67 7.03 -9.25 -12.47
N LEU A 68 7.61 -8.06 -12.36
CA LEU A 68 8.95 -7.77 -12.87
C LEU A 68 10.03 -8.58 -12.14
N ALA A 69 9.91 -8.72 -10.82
CA ALA A 69 10.85 -9.51 -10.01
C ALA A 69 10.82 -11.01 -10.34
N LEU A 70 9.65 -11.53 -10.74
CA LEU A 70 9.49 -12.94 -11.13
C LEU A 70 9.91 -13.20 -12.58
N TRP A 71 9.81 -12.17 -13.44
CA TRP A 71 10.17 -12.26 -14.85
C TRP A 71 11.69 -12.20 -15.09
N ILE A 72 12.35 -11.26 -14.41
CA ILE A 72 13.81 -11.07 -14.43
C ILE A 72 14.42 -12.08 -13.48
#